data_AF-A0A819E4F3-F1
#
_entry.id   AF-A0A819E4F3-F1
#
_cell.length_a   1.000
_cell.length_b   1.000
_cell.length_c   1.000
_cell.angle_alpha   90.00
_cell.angle_beta   90.00
_cell.angle_gamma   90.00
#
_symmetry.space_group_name_H-M   'P 1'
#
loop_
_entity.id
_entity.type
_entity.pdbx_description
1 polymer ?
#
loop_
_entity_poly.entity_id
_entity_poly.type
_entity_poly.pdbx_seq_one_letter_code
_entity_poly.pdbx_strand_id
1 'polypeptide(L)'
;NIDHFKPVSIRSGLPYYIFGSENSHDNDILVLLKDYQKPATYVECQKLMNKFTYEFQDLHCFESDKPININLAVLTDGIITWVLKGNPDEANNGILRTYHLHKQYHSLEIQRLVPRDIEKKIIRATRSILSQLTKSERRHNIKNALKANQLYSRLDALKPICFQELNFKQSEKDLTEIVKLIAFQLGQTMALVKENIELYTKIQVAEYDPRLKQYLMRESGCNLEILTQVKNEYVAMIEHMFVQQPELRMKAEVLVTD
;
A
#
# COMPACT_ATOMS: atom_id res chain seq x y z
N ASN A 1 -9.64 16.20 -41.01
CA ASN A 1 -9.51 14.95 -40.24
C ASN A 1 -8.11 14.82 -39.71
N ILE A 2 -7.82 15.58 -38.65
CA ILE A 2 -6.61 15.44 -37.86
C ILE A 2 -6.97 14.39 -36.82
N ASP A 3 -6.33 13.24 -36.92
CA ASP A 3 -6.47 12.12 -35.98
C ASP A 3 -5.88 12.58 -34.63
N HIS A 4 -6.71 13.23 -33.82
CA HIS A 4 -6.31 13.78 -32.53
C HIS A 4 -6.04 12.63 -31.56
N PHE A 5 -4.74 12.45 -31.27
CA PHE A 5 -4.20 11.79 -30.07
C PHE A 5 -4.74 10.37 -29.78
N LYS A 6 -3.96 9.35 -30.13
CA LYS A 6 -3.98 8.06 -29.42
C LYS A 6 -2.92 8.10 -28.31
N PRO A 7 -3.22 8.50 -27.06
CA PRO A 7 -2.29 8.30 -25.96
C PRO A 7 -2.48 6.86 -25.44
N VAL A 8 -2.09 5.84 -26.20
CA VAL A 8 -2.52 4.46 -25.88
C VAL A 8 -1.37 3.46 -25.75
N SER A 9 -0.12 3.91 -25.74
CA SER A 9 0.97 3.02 -25.35
C SER A 9 2.16 3.80 -24.84
N ILE A 10 2.72 3.38 -23.70
CA ILE A 10 4.16 3.55 -23.47
C ILE A 10 4.90 3.04 -24.71
N ARG A 11 6.07 3.58 -25.06
CA ARG A 11 6.77 3.22 -26.32
C ARG A 11 7.04 1.71 -26.42
N SER A 12 7.07 1.04 -25.27
CA SER A 12 7.21 -0.41 -25.15
C SER A 12 5.98 -1.26 -25.47
N GLY A 13 4.79 -0.67 -25.65
CA GLY A 13 3.56 -1.38 -25.99
C GLY A 13 3.00 -2.28 -24.88
N LEU A 14 3.48 -2.16 -23.65
CA LEU A 14 3.00 -2.99 -22.54
C LEU A 14 1.68 -2.45 -21.97
N PRO A 15 0.76 -3.33 -21.53
CA PRO A 15 -0.43 -2.92 -20.80
C PRO A 15 -0.08 -2.25 -19.48
N TYR A 16 -0.92 -1.31 -19.06
CA TYR A 16 -0.86 -0.69 -17.74
C TYR A 16 -2.26 -0.36 -17.22
N TYR A 17 -2.39 -0.26 -15.90
CA TYR A 17 -3.65 0.06 -15.23
C TYR A 17 -3.47 1.19 -14.24
N ILE A 18 -4.41 2.13 -14.25
CA ILE A 18 -4.55 3.15 -13.22
C ILE A 18 -5.46 2.59 -12.13
N PHE A 19 -5.08 2.70 -10.86
CA PHE A 19 -5.84 2.06 -9.78
C PHE A 19 -5.81 2.87 -8.48
N GLY A 20 -6.55 2.43 -7.48
CA GLY A 20 -6.61 3.08 -6.17
C GLY A 20 -7.73 4.11 -6.05
N SER A 21 -7.57 5.06 -5.10
CA SER A 21 -8.63 6.02 -4.76
C SER A 21 -8.74 7.15 -5.78
N GLU A 22 -9.96 7.51 -6.18
CA GLU A 22 -10.24 8.67 -7.07
C GLU A 22 -9.67 9.97 -6.52
N ASN A 23 -9.77 10.17 -5.21
CA ASN A 23 -9.24 11.33 -4.49
C ASN A 23 -7.75 11.18 -4.12
N SER A 24 -6.96 10.36 -4.83
CA SER A 24 -5.50 10.32 -4.64
C SER A 24 -4.83 11.58 -5.21
N HIS A 25 -3.70 11.94 -4.61
CA HIS A 25 -2.89 13.10 -5.04
C HIS A 25 -1.95 12.73 -6.19
N ASP A 26 -1.65 11.45 -6.36
CA ASP A 26 -0.85 10.83 -7.40
C ASP A 26 -1.70 9.88 -8.27
N ASN A 27 -1.20 9.58 -9.47
CA ASN A 27 -1.71 8.52 -10.33
C ASN A 27 -0.91 7.24 -10.05
N ASP A 28 -1.52 6.31 -9.32
CA ASP A 28 -0.97 4.98 -9.10
C ASP A 28 -1.14 4.14 -10.36
N ILE A 29 -0.02 3.75 -10.97
CA ILE A 29 0.01 3.04 -12.24
C ILE A 29 0.76 1.72 -12.07
N LEU A 30 0.13 0.62 -12.46
CA LEU A 30 0.77 -0.68 -12.55
C LEU A 30 1.08 -1.01 -14.00
N VAL A 31 2.36 -1.18 -14.34
CA VAL A 31 2.78 -1.66 -15.67
C VAL A 31 2.92 -3.18 -15.65
N LEU A 32 2.28 -3.86 -16.60
CA LEU A 32 2.38 -5.31 -16.76
C LEU A 32 3.59 -5.68 -17.62
N LEU A 33 4.55 -6.34 -16.99
CA LEU A 33 5.69 -6.95 -17.65
C LEU A 33 5.33 -8.37 -18.10
N LYS A 34 5.91 -8.80 -19.21
CA LYS A 34 5.96 -10.23 -19.52
C LYS A 34 6.92 -10.92 -18.55
N ASP A 35 6.73 -12.20 -18.30
CA ASP A 35 7.50 -12.94 -17.29
C ASP A 35 9.03 -12.87 -17.54
N TYR A 36 9.45 -13.03 -18.80
CA TYR A 36 10.86 -12.89 -19.20
C TYR A 36 11.43 -11.47 -19.08
N GLN A 37 10.58 -10.46 -18.85
CA GLN A 37 10.97 -9.06 -18.61
C GLN A 37 11.04 -8.73 -17.11
N LYS A 38 10.69 -9.68 -16.23
CA LYS A 38 10.80 -9.52 -14.78
C LYS A 38 12.26 -9.24 -14.41
N PRO A 39 12.57 -8.08 -13.80
CA PRO A 39 13.95 -7.77 -13.46
C PRO A 39 14.47 -8.67 -12.33
N ALA A 40 15.76 -9.02 -12.40
CA ALA A 40 16.39 -9.85 -11.38
C ALA A 40 16.75 -9.03 -10.12
N THR A 41 16.95 -7.72 -10.28
CA THR A 41 17.41 -6.85 -9.19
C THR A 41 16.51 -5.63 -8.97
N TYR A 42 16.55 -5.08 -7.75
CA TYR A 42 15.87 -3.83 -7.43
C TYR A 42 16.42 -2.64 -8.22
N VAL A 43 17.71 -2.63 -8.57
CA VAL A 43 18.34 -1.57 -9.37
C VAL A 43 17.75 -1.56 -10.79
N GLU A 44 17.56 -2.73 -11.40
CA GLU A 44 16.91 -2.83 -12.71
C GLU A 44 15.43 -2.41 -12.64
N CYS A 45 14.72 -2.79 -11.57
CA CYS A 45 13.37 -2.31 -11.31
C CYS A 45 13.30 -0.78 -11.27
N GLN A 46 14.24 -0.12 -10.57
CA GLN A 46 14.32 1.34 -10.53
C GLN A 46 14.57 1.96 -11.90
N LYS A 47 15.49 1.39 -12.69
CA LYS A 47 15.76 1.85 -14.05
C LYS A 47 14.52 1.78 -14.93
N LEU A 48 13.75 0.69 -14.84
CA LEU A 48 12.49 0.54 -15.58
C LEU A 48 11.41 1.52 -15.10
N MET A 49 11.22 1.67 -13.79
CA MET A 49 10.28 2.66 -13.26
C MET A 49 10.61 4.07 -13.76
N ASN A 50 11.87 4.49 -13.68
CA ASN A 50 12.29 5.81 -14.16
C ASN A 50 12.07 5.98 -15.67
N LYS A 51 12.37 4.93 -16.45
CA LYS A 51 12.10 4.91 -17.89
C LYS A 51 10.61 5.11 -18.17
N PHE A 52 9.74 4.35 -17.52
CA PHE A 52 8.30 4.48 -17.74
C PHE A 52 7.76 5.82 -17.24
N THR A 53 8.25 6.36 -16.12
CA THR A 53 7.85 7.68 -15.63
C THR A 53 8.17 8.74 -16.68
N TYR A 54 9.39 8.70 -17.25
CA TYR A 54 9.77 9.59 -18.33
C TYR A 54 8.88 9.42 -19.56
N GLU A 55 8.63 8.17 -20.00
CA GLU A 55 7.76 7.92 -21.16
C GLU A 55 6.33 8.46 -20.95
N PHE A 56 5.73 8.25 -19.77
CA PHE A 56 4.39 8.76 -19.48
C PHE A 56 4.33 10.29 -19.42
N GLN A 57 5.39 10.94 -18.90
CA GLN A 57 5.49 12.39 -18.82
C GLN A 57 5.74 13.04 -20.19
N ASP A 58 6.72 12.52 -20.95
CA ASP A 58 7.10 13.01 -22.28
C ASP A 58 5.94 12.92 -23.28
N LEU A 59 5.15 11.85 -23.20
CA LEU A 59 4.03 11.61 -24.10
C LEU A 59 2.73 12.29 -23.67
N HIS A 60 2.71 13.01 -22.54
CA HIS A 60 1.51 13.60 -21.96
C HIS A 60 0.34 12.60 -21.90
N CYS A 61 0.62 11.37 -21.47
CA CYS A 61 -0.35 10.27 -21.52
C CYS A 61 -1.59 10.47 -20.62
N PHE A 62 -1.53 11.40 -19.67
CA PHE A 62 -2.60 11.66 -18.72
C PHE A 62 -3.06 13.11 -18.79
N GLU A 63 -4.37 13.31 -18.68
CA GLU A 63 -5.02 14.63 -18.67
C GLU A 63 -4.78 15.41 -17.36
N SER A 64 -4.11 14.80 -16.38
CA SER A 64 -3.86 15.41 -15.06
C SER A 64 -2.38 15.67 -14.81
N ASP A 65 -2.08 16.78 -14.16
CA ASP A 65 -0.74 17.14 -13.67
C ASP A 65 -0.35 16.39 -12.38
N LYS A 66 -1.12 15.36 -11.99
CA LYS A 66 -0.82 14.57 -10.79
C LYS A 66 0.52 13.83 -10.98
N PRO A 67 1.37 13.77 -9.93
CA PRO A 67 2.57 12.94 -9.97
C PRO A 67 2.25 11.49 -10.33
N ILE A 68 3.12 10.88 -11.13
CA ILE A 68 3.01 9.48 -11.56
C ILE A 68 3.75 8.59 -10.56
N ASN A 69 3.05 7.61 -9.97
CA ASN A 69 3.63 6.61 -9.09
C ASN A 69 3.57 5.23 -9.75
N ILE A 70 4.69 4.80 -10.32
CA ILE A 70 4.78 3.54 -11.05
C ILE A 70 5.08 2.38 -10.10
N ASN A 71 4.41 1.27 -10.38
CA ASN A 71 4.70 -0.05 -9.87
C ASN A 71 4.79 -1.05 -11.05
N LEU A 72 5.45 -2.17 -10.84
CA LEU A 72 5.68 -3.21 -11.85
C LEU A 72 5.04 -4.50 -11.39
N ALA A 73 4.45 -5.26 -12.32
CA ALA A 73 3.91 -6.58 -12.05
C ALA A 73 4.13 -7.55 -13.20
N VAL A 74 3.99 -8.84 -12.89
CA VAL A 74 3.84 -9.92 -13.88
C VAL A 74 2.46 -10.55 -13.70
N LEU A 75 1.78 -10.78 -14.82
CA LEU A 75 0.50 -11.46 -14.89
C LEU A 75 0.68 -12.84 -15.53
N THR A 76 0.08 -13.86 -14.93
CA THR A 76 0.07 -15.24 -15.44
C THR A 76 -1.34 -15.77 -15.28
N ASP A 77 -1.92 -16.33 -16.35
CA ASP A 77 -3.26 -16.93 -16.35
C ASP A 77 -4.36 -16.06 -15.71
N GLY A 78 -4.33 -14.76 -16.01
CA GLY A 78 -5.32 -13.80 -15.55
C GLY A 78 -5.19 -13.38 -14.09
N ILE A 79 -4.06 -13.64 -13.42
CA ILE A 79 -3.78 -13.19 -12.05
C ILE A 79 -2.38 -12.58 -11.93
N ILE A 80 -2.20 -11.64 -11.01
CA ILE A 80 -0.87 -11.10 -10.68
C ILE A 80 -0.09 -12.13 -9.85
N THR A 81 1.07 -12.56 -10.36
CA THR A 81 1.96 -13.53 -9.70
C THR A 81 3.18 -12.87 -9.06
N TRP A 82 3.55 -11.67 -9.52
CA TRP A 82 4.62 -10.88 -8.93
C TRP A 82 4.30 -9.39 -9.00
N VAL A 83 4.68 -8.65 -7.97
CA VAL A 83 4.61 -7.20 -7.92
C VAL A 83 5.85 -6.65 -7.22
N LEU A 84 6.38 -5.53 -7.71
CA LEU A 84 7.55 -4.89 -7.11
C LEU A 84 7.23 -4.31 -5.72
N LYS A 85 6.14 -3.55 -5.61
CA LYS A 85 5.67 -2.93 -4.36
C LYS A 85 4.33 -3.54 -3.96
N GLY A 86 4.23 -4.07 -2.74
CA GLY A 86 2.99 -4.65 -2.19
C GLY A 86 2.98 -6.18 -2.22
N ASN A 87 1.79 -6.77 -2.11
CA ASN A 87 1.58 -8.22 -2.24
C ASN A 87 0.82 -8.51 -3.55
N PRO A 88 1.15 -9.60 -4.27
CA PRO A 88 0.49 -9.95 -5.54
C PRO A 88 -1.03 -10.05 -5.41
N ASP A 89 -1.53 -10.68 -4.35
CA ASP A 89 -2.95 -10.82 -4.06
C ASP A 89 -3.64 -9.48 -3.80
N GLU A 90 -2.95 -8.52 -3.17
CA GLU A 90 -3.49 -7.18 -2.89
C GLU A 90 -3.58 -6.36 -4.17
N ALA A 91 -2.52 -6.40 -4.97
CA ALA A 91 -2.48 -5.71 -6.25
C ALA A 91 -3.53 -6.28 -7.21
N ASN A 92 -3.66 -7.62 -7.25
CA ASN A 92 -4.62 -8.31 -8.11
C ASN A 92 -6.05 -7.85 -7.83
N ASN A 93 -6.47 -8.00 -6.57
CA ASN A 93 -7.84 -7.69 -6.19
C ASN A 93 -8.07 -6.17 -6.18
N GLY A 94 -7.08 -5.38 -5.75
CA GLY A 94 -7.16 -3.93 -5.72
C GLY A 94 -7.35 -3.31 -7.10
N ILE A 95 -6.62 -3.78 -8.11
CA ILE A 95 -6.84 -3.32 -9.49
C ILE A 95 -8.22 -3.76 -9.96
N LEU A 96 -8.57 -5.04 -9.82
CA LEU A 96 -9.87 -5.55 -10.26
C LEU A 96 -11.04 -4.76 -9.65
N ARG A 97 -10.89 -4.32 -8.40
CA ARG A 97 -11.92 -3.57 -7.65
C ARG A 97 -11.93 -2.07 -7.92
N THR A 98 -10.81 -1.49 -8.35
CA THR A 98 -10.69 -0.03 -8.56
C THR A 98 -10.50 0.38 -10.02
N TYR A 99 -10.40 -0.58 -10.94
CA TYR A 99 -10.19 -0.32 -12.36
C TYR A 99 -11.23 0.64 -12.97
N HIS A 100 -12.50 0.50 -12.56
CA HIS A 100 -13.61 1.31 -13.06
C HIS A 100 -13.63 2.75 -12.50
N LEU A 101 -12.82 3.06 -11.49
CA LEU A 101 -12.73 4.39 -10.87
C LEU A 101 -11.85 5.36 -11.66
N HIS A 102 -11.16 4.87 -12.70
CA HIS A 102 -10.22 5.66 -13.48
C HIS A 102 -10.48 5.47 -14.97
N LYS A 103 -10.07 6.45 -15.78
CA LYS A 103 -10.06 6.31 -17.25
C LYS A 103 -8.96 5.32 -17.64
N GLN A 104 -9.33 4.22 -18.28
CA GLN A 104 -8.43 3.15 -18.67
C GLN A 104 -8.14 3.18 -20.17
N TYR A 105 -6.95 2.73 -20.55
CA TYR A 105 -6.47 2.72 -21.94
C TYR A 105 -6.23 1.31 -22.48
N HIS A 106 -6.25 0.30 -21.61
CA HIS A 106 -6.08 -1.11 -21.94
C HIS A 106 -7.21 -1.90 -21.29
N SER A 107 -7.75 -2.91 -21.99
CA SER A 107 -8.72 -3.83 -21.41
C SER A 107 -8.10 -4.56 -20.21
N LEU A 108 -8.93 -4.82 -19.18
CA LEU A 108 -8.47 -5.49 -17.98
C LEU A 108 -8.19 -6.97 -18.27
N GLU A 109 -6.95 -7.40 -18.04
CA GLU A 109 -6.50 -8.79 -18.22
C GLU A 109 -6.61 -9.62 -16.94
N ILE A 110 -6.79 -8.97 -15.78
CA ILE A 110 -7.07 -9.65 -14.52
C ILE A 110 -8.48 -10.22 -14.57
N GLN A 111 -8.61 -11.53 -14.42
CA GLN A 111 -9.86 -12.25 -14.67
C GLN A 111 -10.65 -12.58 -13.40
N ARG A 112 -9.98 -12.64 -12.25
CA ARG A 112 -10.59 -13.13 -11.00
C ARG A 112 -9.92 -12.56 -9.76
N LEU A 113 -10.66 -12.55 -8.66
CA LEU A 113 -10.12 -12.32 -7.33
C LEU A 113 -9.29 -13.53 -6.89
N VAL A 114 -8.29 -13.30 -6.06
CA VAL A 114 -7.47 -14.33 -5.43
C VAL A 114 -7.62 -14.26 -3.90
N PRO A 115 -7.45 -15.39 -3.20
CA PRO A 115 -7.47 -15.41 -1.73
C PRO A 115 -6.40 -14.49 -1.15
N ARG A 116 -6.72 -13.85 -0.01
CA ARG A 116 -5.82 -12.92 0.65
C ARG A 116 -4.85 -13.63 1.59
N ASP A 117 -3.58 -13.24 1.52
CA ASP A 117 -2.55 -13.63 2.46
C ASP A 117 -2.56 -12.66 3.65
N ILE A 118 -3.37 -13.00 4.65
CA ILE A 118 -3.63 -12.18 5.83
C ILE A 118 -2.34 -11.96 6.63
N GLU A 119 -1.49 -12.97 6.75
CA GLU A 119 -0.24 -12.91 7.48
C GLU A 119 0.75 -11.95 6.81
N LYS A 120 0.94 -12.07 5.48
CA LYS A 120 1.73 -11.08 4.74
C LYS A 120 1.15 -9.69 4.84
N LYS A 121 -0.17 -9.54 4.89
CA LYS A 121 -0.80 -8.22 5.08
C LYS A 121 -0.41 -7.63 6.44
N ILE A 122 -0.56 -8.37 7.53
CA ILE A 122 -0.18 -7.92 8.89
C ILE A 122 1.30 -7.53 8.94
N ILE A 123 2.19 -8.37 8.37
CA ILE A 123 3.63 -8.12 8.33
C ILE A 123 3.94 -6.82 7.61
N ARG A 124 3.35 -6.62 6.42
CA ARG A 124 3.58 -5.41 5.61
C ARG A 124 2.96 -4.17 6.23
N ALA A 125 1.75 -4.25 6.77
CA ALA A 125 1.08 -3.12 7.42
C ALA A 125 1.88 -2.65 8.63
N THR A 126 2.27 -3.57 9.52
CA THR A 126 3.10 -3.25 10.69
C THR A 126 4.44 -2.64 10.28
N ARG A 127 5.12 -3.21 9.26
CA ARG A 127 6.37 -2.67 8.72
C ARG A 127 6.18 -1.26 8.15
N SER A 128 5.07 -1.02 7.45
CA SER A 128 4.77 0.27 6.81
C SER A 128 4.50 1.36 7.84
N ILE A 129 3.73 1.04 8.88
CA ILE A 129 3.49 1.92 10.04
C ILE A 129 4.82 2.27 10.71
N LEU A 130 5.61 1.27 11.11
CA LEU A 130 6.91 1.49 11.76
C LEU A 130 7.88 2.30 10.89
N SER A 131 7.88 2.08 9.57
CA SER A 131 8.76 2.83 8.65
C SER A 131 8.48 4.33 8.71
N GLN A 132 7.22 4.75 8.83
CA GLN A 132 6.90 6.17 9.01
C GLN A 132 7.38 6.71 10.36
N LEU A 133 7.32 5.89 11.40
CA LEU A 133 7.73 6.25 12.75
C LEU A 133 9.25 6.33 12.91
N THR A 134 10.05 5.91 11.92
CA THR A 134 11.48 6.21 11.89
C THR A 134 11.81 7.71 11.76
N LYS A 135 10.79 8.54 11.49
CA LYS A 135 10.89 10.01 11.40
C LYS A 135 10.61 10.72 12.74
N SER A 136 10.38 9.99 13.83
CA SER A 136 10.22 10.54 15.18
C SER A 136 11.46 10.33 16.05
N GLU A 137 11.41 10.79 17.30
CA GLU A 137 12.42 10.55 18.33
C GLU A 137 12.62 9.06 18.67
N ARG A 138 11.67 8.18 18.29
CA ARG A 138 11.75 6.72 18.51
C ARG A 138 12.55 5.95 17.45
N ARG A 139 13.18 6.66 16.51
CA ARG A 139 13.89 6.11 15.35
C ARG A 139 14.82 4.94 15.66
N HIS A 140 15.62 5.01 16.72
CA HIS A 140 16.61 3.97 17.03
C HIS A 140 15.93 2.64 17.33
N ASN A 141 14.98 2.63 18.28
CA ASN A 141 14.24 1.43 18.68
C ASN A 141 13.47 0.83 17.50
N ILE A 142 12.81 1.69 16.71
CA ILE A 142 12.03 1.27 15.54
C ILE A 142 12.92 0.63 14.48
N LYS A 143 14.10 1.21 14.20
CA LYS A 143 15.04 0.63 13.23
C LYS A 143 15.54 -0.74 13.67
N ASN A 144 15.77 -0.94 14.96
CA ASN A 144 16.18 -2.24 15.48
C ASN A 144 15.06 -3.28 15.28
N ALA A 145 13.81 -2.93 15.59
CA ALA A 145 12.65 -3.80 15.34
C ALA A 145 12.43 -4.13 13.85
N LEU A 146 12.63 -3.15 12.96
CA LEU A 146 12.52 -3.37 11.52
C LEU A 146 13.59 -4.32 10.95
N LYS A 147 14.76 -4.40 11.60
CA LYS A 147 15.89 -5.28 11.23
C LYS A 147 15.80 -6.68 11.84
N ALA A 148 15.07 -6.85 12.94
CA ALA A 148 15.00 -8.11 13.68
C ALA A 148 14.39 -9.28 12.90
N ASN A 149 13.84 -9.04 11.70
CA ASN A 149 13.14 -10.03 10.87
C ASN A 149 12.14 -10.89 11.67
N GLN A 150 11.47 -10.27 12.64
CA GLN A 150 10.44 -10.88 13.48
C GLN A 150 9.24 -9.96 13.56
N LEU A 151 8.02 -10.50 13.46
CA LEU A 151 6.80 -9.71 13.59
C LEU A 151 6.61 -9.26 15.04
N TYR A 152 6.92 -10.11 16.02
CA TYR A 152 6.84 -9.76 17.45
C TYR A 152 7.68 -8.54 17.81
N SER A 153 8.94 -8.48 17.40
CA SER A 153 9.78 -7.31 17.67
C SER A 153 9.18 -6.03 17.11
N ARG A 154 8.45 -6.12 15.99
CA ARG A 154 7.74 -4.99 15.37
C ARG A 154 6.50 -4.59 16.17
N LEU A 155 5.71 -5.56 16.63
CA LEU A 155 4.55 -5.31 17.48
C LEU A 155 4.96 -4.72 18.84
N ASP A 156 6.00 -5.26 19.48
CA ASP A 156 6.56 -4.77 20.74
C ASP A 156 7.06 -3.33 20.61
N ALA A 157 7.67 -2.98 19.48
CA ALA A 157 8.10 -1.61 19.21
C ALA A 157 6.90 -0.66 18.95
N LEU A 158 5.79 -1.17 18.40
CA LEU A 158 4.59 -0.38 18.11
C LEU A 158 3.69 -0.18 19.34
N LYS A 159 3.66 -1.17 20.24
CA LYS A 159 2.81 -1.20 21.44
C LYS A 159 2.92 0.07 22.32
N PRO A 160 4.11 0.52 22.75
CA PRO A 160 4.24 1.67 23.66
C PRO A 160 4.05 3.02 22.96
N ILE A 161 3.78 3.05 21.65
CA ILE A 161 3.67 4.31 20.90
C ILE A 161 2.34 5.01 21.22
N CYS A 162 2.43 6.23 21.73
CA CYS A 162 1.34 7.18 21.89
C CYS A 162 1.52 8.30 20.85
N PHE A 163 0.65 8.39 19.84
CA PHE A 163 0.86 9.34 18.73
C PHE A 163 0.75 10.80 19.16
N GLN A 164 -0.01 11.11 20.22
CA GLN A 164 -0.12 12.47 20.76
C GLN A 164 1.20 12.97 21.36
N GLU A 165 2.01 12.05 21.87
CA GLU A 165 3.28 12.34 22.55
C GLU A 165 4.48 12.28 21.59
N LEU A 166 4.29 11.77 20.38
CA LEU A 166 5.37 11.63 19.41
C LEU A 166 5.79 13.00 18.87
N ASN A 167 7.08 13.26 18.91
CA ASN A 167 7.67 14.43 18.27
C ASN A 167 8.16 14.05 16.87
N PHE A 168 7.32 14.31 15.88
CA PHE A 168 7.71 14.22 14.48
C PHE A 168 8.61 15.41 14.12
N LYS A 169 9.89 15.14 13.81
CA LYS A 169 10.83 16.17 13.31
C LYS A 169 10.58 16.46 11.83
N GLN A 170 9.34 16.71 11.44
CA GLN A 170 8.87 16.81 10.06
C GLN A 170 7.94 18.02 9.89
N SER A 171 7.73 18.45 8.65
CA SER A 171 6.75 19.51 8.38
C SER A 171 5.33 19.05 8.68
N GLU A 172 4.39 19.98 8.87
CA GLU A 172 2.96 19.66 9.07
C GLU A 172 2.38 18.86 7.90
N LYS A 173 2.80 19.19 6.67
CA LYS A 173 2.42 18.45 5.45
C LYS A 173 2.90 17.00 5.51
N ASP A 174 4.16 16.78 5.91
CA ASP A 174 4.71 15.44 6.05
C ASP A 174 4.01 14.64 7.16
N LEU A 175 3.67 15.30 8.27
CA LEU A 175 2.92 14.69 9.36
C LEU A 175 1.54 14.22 8.89
N THR A 176 0.85 15.06 8.13
CA THR A 176 -0.45 14.74 7.53
C THR A 176 -0.38 13.50 6.64
N GLU A 177 0.66 13.38 5.81
CA GLU A 177 0.88 12.20 4.96
C GLU A 177 1.24 10.95 5.77
N ILE A 178 2.04 11.09 6.82
CA ILE A 178 2.39 10.00 7.74
C ILE A 178 1.14 9.46 8.43
N VAL A 179 0.34 10.34 9.02
CA VAL A 179 -0.87 9.98 9.78
C VAL A 179 -1.92 9.35 8.88
N LYS A 180 -2.14 9.90 7.68
CA LYS A 180 -3.01 9.31 6.65
C LYS A 180 -2.57 7.89 6.29
N LEU A 181 -1.28 7.65 6.07
CA LEU A 181 -0.77 6.32 5.72
C LEU A 181 -0.99 5.34 6.87
N ILE A 182 -0.71 5.74 8.11
CA ILE A 182 -0.93 4.91 9.29
C ILE A 182 -2.41 4.57 9.44
N ALA A 183 -3.31 5.56 9.37
CA ALA A 183 -4.75 5.36 9.43
C ALA A 183 -5.24 4.38 8.36
N PHE A 184 -4.79 4.54 7.12
CA PHE A 184 -5.16 3.64 6.03
C PHE A 184 -4.69 2.19 6.28
N GLN A 185 -3.44 1.99 6.71
CA GLN A 185 -2.91 0.66 7.02
C GLN A 185 -3.65 -0.01 8.18
N LEU A 186 -3.99 0.75 9.23
CA LEU A 186 -4.76 0.25 10.37
C LEU A 186 -6.15 -0.20 9.93
N GLY A 187 -6.94 0.69 9.34
CA GLY A 187 -8.32 0.38 8.97
C GLY A 187 -8.43 -0.74 7.94
N GLN A 188 -7.60 -0.71 6.89
CA GLN A 188 -7.57 -1.76 5.86
C GLN A 188 -7.22 -3.13 6.44
N THR A 189 -6.22 -3.19 7.35
CA THR A 189 -5.79 -4.47 7.91
C THR A 189 -6.77 -5.00 8.94
N MET A 190 -7.36 -4.13 9.76
CA MET A 190 -8.37 -4.53 10.75
C MET A 190 -9.63 -5.07 10.09
N ALA A 191 -10.12 -4.45 9.01
CA ALA A 191 -11.26 -4.95 8.24
C ALA A 191 -11.00 -6.35 7.67
N LEU A 192 -9.79 -6.56 7.12
CA LEU A 192 -9.40 -7.87 6.58
C LEU A 192 -9.32 -8.93 7.69
N VAL A 193 -8.69 -8.63 8.82
CA VAL A 193 -8.47 -9.62 9.88
C VAL A 193 -9.76 -9.96 10.64
N LYS A 194 -10.61 -8.97 10.93
CA LYS A 194 -11.83 -9.19 11.73
C LYS A 194 -12.96 -9.82 10.92
N GLU A 195 -13.13 -9.35 9.68
CA GLU A 195 -14.36 -9.59 8.91
C GLU A 195 -14.07 -10.15 7.51
N ASN A 196 -12.80 -10.36 7.15
CA ASN A 196 -12.38 -10.76 5.81
C ASN A 196 -12.87 -9.77 4.73
N ILE A 197 -12.93 -8.47 5.08
CA ILE A 197 -13.35 -7.40 4.18
C ILE A 197 -12.13 -6.71 3.57
N GLU A 198 -12.13 -6.57 2.25
CA GLU A 198 -11.08 -5.88 1.51
C GLU A 198 -11.47 -4.44 1.20
N LEU A 199 -10.67 -3.49 1.70
CA LEU A 199 -10.85 -2.05 1.48
C LEU A 199 -9.68 -1.52 0.65
N TYR A 200 -9.92 -0.85 -0.48
CA TYR A 200 -8.86 -0.34 -1.37
C TYR A 200 -8.86 1.17 -1.50
N THR A 201 -9.91 1.84 -1.05
CA THR A 201 -10.01 3.29 -1.12
C THR A 201 -10.08 3.93 0.27
N LYS A 202 -9.64 5.19 0.35
CA LYS A 202 -9.73 5.98 1.59
C LYS A 202 -11.18 6.16 2.05
N ILE A 203 -12.11 6.26 1.09
CA ILE A 203 -13.54 6.37 1.38
C ILE A 203 -14.04 5.08 2.03
N GLN A 204 -13.71 3.92 1.45
CA GLN A 204 -14.07 2.61 2.02
C GLN A 204 -13.56 2.44 3.45
N VAL A 205 -12.31 2.85 3.74
CA VAL A 205 -11.77 2.81 5.11
C VAL A 205 -12.48 3.78 6.04
N ALA A 206 -12.82 4.99 5.56
CA ALA A 206 -13.55 5.98 6.36
C ALA A 206 -15.01 5.58 6.63
N GLU A 207 -15.64 4.82 5.73
CA GLU A 207 -16.98 4.27 5.92
C GLU A 207 -16.96 3.10 6.91
N TYR A 208 -15.94 2.24 6.82
CA TYR A 208 -15.76 1.10 7.73
C TYR A 208 -15.40 1.53 9.16
N ASP A 209 -14.45 2.45 9.33
CA ASP A 209 -14.11 3.04 10.64
C ASP A 209 -14.15 4.57 10.55
N PRO A 210 -15.31 5.19 10.85
CA PRO A 210 -15.48 6.65 10.79
C PRO A 210 -14.52 7.45 11.67
N ARG A 211 -13.94 6.83 12.71
CA ARG A 211 -12.94 7.46 13.58
C ARG A 211 -11.66 7.84 12.81
N LEU A 212 -11.38 7.12 11.71
CA LEU A 212 -10.21 7.34 10.87
C LEU A 212 -10.41 8.39 9.77
N LYS A 213 -11.66 8.84 9.55
CA LYS A 213 -12.02 9.71 8.43
C LYS A 213 -11.18 11.00 8.36
N GLN A 214 -11.02 11.69 9.48
CA GLN A 214 -10.26 12.95 9.56
C GLN A 214 -8.83 12.80 9.03
N TYR A 215 -8.16 11.69 9.31
CA TYR A 215 -6.79 11.43 8.86
C TYR A 215 -6.74 11.07 7.37
N LEU A 216 -7.71 10.28 6.91
CA LEU A 216 -7.81 9.83 5.52
C LEU A 216 -8.12 10.98 4.57
N MET A 217 -8.90 11.96 5.04
CA MET A 217 -9.27 13.18 4.31
C MET A 217 -8.31 14.35 4.55
N ARG A 218 -7.28 14.16 5.38
CA ARG A 218 -6.23 15.15 5.68
C ARG A 218 -6.77 16.44 6.28
N GLU A 219 -7.73 16.31 7.18
CA GLU A 219 -8.24 17.45 7.94
C GLU A 219 -7.14 18.01 8.85
N SER A 220 -7.10 19.32 9.05
CA SER A 220 -6.13 19.98 9.93
C SER A 220 -6.53 19.81 11.40
N GLY A 221 -5.56 19.84 12.32
CA GLY A 221 -5.83 19.77 13.76
C GLY A 221 -6.41 18.44 14.26
N CYS A 222 -6.18 17.34 13.53
CA CYS A 222 -6.68 16.02 13.88
C CYS A 222 -6.27 15.60 15.31
N ASN A 223 -7.19 15.01 16.06
CA ASN A 223 -6.89 14.46 17.39
C ASN A 223 -6.12 13.14 17.25
N LEU A 224 -4.81 13.11 17.55
CA LEU A 224 -4.00 11.89 17.46
C LEU A 224 -4.32 10.81 18.51
N GLU A 225 -5.16 11.12 19.51
CA GLU A 225 -5.63 10.15 20.50
C GLU A 225 -6.39 8.99 19.89
N ILE A 226 -7.29 9.31 18.96
CA ILE A 226 -8.10 8.32 18.27
C ILE A 226 -7.18 7.38 17.47
N LEU A 227 -6.14 7.89 16.82
CA LEU A 227 -5.16 7.07 16.11
C LEU A 227 -4.40 6.14 17.08
N THR A 228 -4.08 6.61 18.30
CA THR A 228 -3.46 5.79 19.34
C THR A 228 -4.39 4.66 19.76
N GLN A 229 -5.68 4.96 19.98
CA GLN A 229 -6.70 3.98 20.34
C GLN A 229 -6.84 2.90 19.26
N VAL A 230 -7.02 3.30 17.99
CA VAL A 230 -7.14 2.34 16.87
C VAL A 230 -5.88 1.50 16.72
N LYS A 231 -4.69 2.08 16.90
CA LYS A 231 -3.44 1.32 16.89
C LYS A 231 -3.36 0.32 18.04
N ASN A 232 -3.84 0.66 19.24
CA ASN A 232 -3.91 -0.29 20.36
C ASN A 232 -4.85 -1.46 20.04
N GLU A 233 -6.02 -1.18 19.47
CA GLU A 233 -6.96 -2.21 19.00
C GLU A 233 -6.32 -3.12 17.95
N TYR A 234 -5.58 -2.54 16.99
CA TYR A 234 -4.84 -3.28 15.98
C TYR A 234 -3.82 -4.25 16.58
N VAL A 235 -2.99 -3.78 17.52
CA VAL A 235 -1.99 -4.63 18.19
C VAL A 235 -2.67 -5.74 18.99
N ALA A 236 -3.68 -5.39 19.80
CA ALA A 236 -4.41 -6.36 20.62
C ALA A 236 -5.13 -7.42 19.78
N MET A 237 -5.70 -7.03 18.64
CA MET A 237 -6.36 -7.94 17.69
C MET A 237 -5.37 -8.98 17.16
N ILE A 238 -4.17 -8.57 16.75
CA ILE A 238 -3.16 -9.48 16.22
C ILE A 238 -2.61 -10.40 17.33
N GLU A 239 -2.33 -9.84 18.51
CA GLU A 239 -1.90 -10.64 19.67
C GLU A 239 -2.94 -11.70 20.03
N HIS A 240 -4.23 -11.32 20.05
CA HIS A 240 -5.32 -12.26 20.30
C HIS A 240 -5.42 -13.35 19.22
N MET A 241 -5.34 -12.97 17.94
CA MET A 241 -5.34 -13.91 16.82
C MET A 241 -4.23 -14.96 16.97
N PHE A 242 -3.02 -14.55 17.35
CA PHE A 242 -1.89 -15.46 17.56
C PHE A 242 -2.01 -16.35 18.81
N VAL A 243 -2.75 -15.91 19.83
CA VAL A 243 -3.09 -16.76 20.97
C VAL A 243 -4.09 -17.83 20.56
N GLN A 244 -5.10 -17.47 19.76
CA GLN A 244 -6.12 -18.43 19.30
C GLN A 244 -5.60 -19.38 18.21
N GLN A 245 -4.65 -18.92 17.39
CA GLN A 245 -4.12 -19.65 16.22
C GLN A 245 -2.59 -19.58 16.20
N PRO A 246 -1.90 -20.37 17.04
CA PRO A 246 -0.43 -20.36 17.14
C PRO A 246 0.29 -20.72 15.83
N GLU A 247 -0.35 -21.49 14.95
CA GLU A 247 0.15 -21.85 13.62
C GLU A 247 0.25 -20.65 12.69
N LEU A 248 -0.71 -19.71 12.75
CA LEU A 248 -0.63 -18.46 11.99
C LEU A 248 0.55 -17.60 12.45
N ARG A 249 0.83 -17.65 13.75
CA ARG A 249 2.03 -17.04 14.32
C ARG A 249 3.30 -17.64 13.72
N MET A 250 3.41 -18.98 13.69
CA MET A 250 4.60 -19.63 13.13
C MET A 250 4.78 -19.31 11.65
N LYS A 251 3.70 -19.36 10.87
CA LYS A 251 3.70 -18.98 9.46
C LYS A 251 4.13 -17.53 9.26
N ALA A 252 3.60 -16.61 10.07
CA ALA A 252 3.98 -15.19 9.98
C ALA A 252 5.48 -15.00 10.21
N GLU A 253 6.07 -15.65 11.21
CA GLU A 253 7.52 -15.52 11.47
C GLU A 253 8.40 -16.06 10.34
N VAL A 254 8.02 -17.18 9.72
CA VAL A 254 8.71 -17.71 8.51
C VAL A 254 8.61 -16.70 7.36
N LEU A 255 7.44 -16.10 7.15
CA LEU A 255 7.23 -15.12 6.09
C LEU A 255 7.98 -13.79 6.30
N VAL A 256 8.45 -13.49 7.52
CA VAL A 256 9.29 -12.30 7.74
C VAL A 256 10.74 -12.54 7.30
N THR A 257 11.18 -13.80 7.26
CA THR A 257 12.55 -14.17 6.86
C THR A 257 12.74 -14.33 5.35
N ASP A 258 11.64 -14.53 4.61
CA ASP A 258 11.58 -14.62 3.13
C ASP A 258 11.52 -13.25 2.45
#